data_AF-A0A955QJN5-F1
#
_entry.id   AF-A0A955QJN5-F1
#
_cell.length_a   1.000
_cell.length_b   1.000
_cell.length_c   1.000
_cell.angle_alpha   90.00
_cell.angle_beta   90.00
_cell.angle_gamma   90.00
#
_symmetry.space_group_name_H-M   'P 1'
#
loop_
_entity.id
_entity.type
_entity.pdbx_description
1 polymer ?
#
loop_
_entity_poly.entity_id
_entity_poly.type
_entity_poly.pdbx_seq_one_letter_code
_entity_poly.pdbx_strand_id
1 'polypeptide(L)'
;MFISYSHDSKDHKIWVHDFAKKLRENGIDVMFDQWDLGYGDDIPKFMERAVRDADRVLMICTEKYVHKADEGIGGVGYEAMIVTGELVRDLGTAKFIPIVKQSPGGEPLLPRSVSTRKYVDLGNEANFEENFQELLAALHQVPLSPKPPLGSNPFAQRMSPSQTTSKDFSDLSTISPNFANVEELFKDALAIAREGDLVRWRKLVKDTRAYTSRALLEWRMAQETSQSPFVDSNDDRFKQGLSLYGSIISLALAGLVSGHSKFSNQFALLEDILFPKNWDRAGFVALADFPCVGTFIYQALHGAVSVHTGHLHVVPQFIRMHVDTPFGASLGQVWRIHDIMGFLNSLGRNSKHSWDILLSLFEDWPWLHNIFSDKDEYLTALTAYYMTLNINEYCYLLKEGGESGLEDVSRQCRMALDIPIHFLELDTDIERGAYRLLTEDLDQVKNLWRSLDISDARFVQYWDKWVALCKSWLGEDFTVWRLPIGHEKLGKEILPEK
;
A
#
# COMPACT_ATOMS: atom_id res chain seq x y z
N MET A 1 -16.84 5.42 15.20
CA MET A 1 -17.86 4.83 14.29
C MET A 1 -18.63 5.97 13.63
N PHE A 2 -19.03 5.83 12.36
CA PHE A 2 -19.82 6.84 11.66
C PHE A 2 -21.19 6.28 11.23
N ILE A 3 -22.25 7.11 11.24
CA ILE A 3 -23.59 6.73 10.81
C ILE A 3 -23.97 7.52 9.55
N SER A 4 -24.03 6.84 8.41
CA SER A 4 -24.53 7.40 7.16
C SER A 4 -26.01 7.06 6.99
N TYR A 5 -26.84 8.08 6.77
CA TYR A 5 -28.28 7.96 6.59
C TYR A 5 -28.80 9.08 5.68
N SER A 6 -30.02 8.92 5.19
CA SER A 6 -30.68 9.92 4.35
C SER A 6 -31.71 10.71 5.15
N HIS A 7 -31.91 11.97 4.77
CA HIS A 7 -32.89 12.85 5.42
C HIS A 7 -34.33 12.55 4.94
N ASP A 8 -34.84 11.37 5.28
CA ASP A 8 -36.09 10.85 4.71
C ASP A 8 -37.38 11.49 5.23
N SER A 9 -37.45 11.64 6.56
CA SER A 9 -38.57 12.22 7.31
C SER A 9 -38.10 12.69 8.69
N LYS A 10 -38.89 13.49 9.40
CA LYS A 10 -38.57 13.90 10.77
C LYS A 10 -38.50 12.70 11.71
N ASP A 11 -39.42 11.76 11.58
CA ASP A 11 -39.46 10.55 12.41
C ASP A 11 -38.23 9.67 12.19
N HIS A 12 -37.76 9.56 10.94
CA HIS A 12 -36.52 8.86 10.63
C HIS A 12 -35.31 9.54 11.27
N LYS A 13 -35.21 10.88 11.22
CA LYS A 13 -34.13 11.63 11.87
C LYS A 13 -34.09 11.42 13.38
N ILE A 14 -35.26 11.42 14.02
CA ILE A 14 -35.41 11.15 15.46
C ILE A 14 -34.96 9.71 15.76
N TRP A 15 -35.42 8.74 14.96
CA TRP A 15 -35.02 7.35 15.13
C TRP A 15 -33.50 7.15 15.01
N VAL A 16 -32.86 7.76 14.00
CA VAL A 16 -31.39 7.67 13.82
C VAL A 16 -30.67 8.35 14.98
N HIS A 17 -31.17 9.48 15.47
CA HIS A 17 -30.63 10.15 16.64
C HIS A 17 -30.70 9.27 17.90
N ASP A 18 -31.85 8.64 18.17
CA ASP A 18 -32.02 7.77 19.33
C ASP A 18 -31.17 6.50 19.22
N PHE A 19 -31.04 5.96 18.01
CA PHE A 19 -30.13 4.86 17.71
C PHE A 19 -28.66 5.24 17.98
N ALA A 20 -28.20 6.40 17.48
CA ALA A 20 -26.87 6.93 17.73
C ALA A 20 -26.60 7.12 19.23
N LYS A 21 -27.59 7.67 19.96
CA LYS A 21 -27.52 7.84 21.41
C LYS A 21 -27.37 6.50 22.12
N LYS A 22 -28.19 5.50 21.76
CA LYS A 22 -28.13 4.15 22.35
C LYS A 22 -26.77 3.48 22.12
N LEU A 23 -26.16 3.69 20.95
CA LEU A 23 -24.79 3.21 20.67
C LEU A 23 -23.74 3.86 21.58
N ARG A 24 -23.82 5.19 21.79
CA ARG A 24 -22.93 5.89 22.74
C ARG A 24 -23.12 5.45 24.18
N GLU A 25 -24.37 5.24 24.61
CA GLU A 25 -24.68 4.70 25.94
C GLU A 25 -24.08 3.30 26.16
N ASN A 26 -23.84 2.55 25.08
CA ASN A 26 -23.20 1.24 25.10
C ASN A 26 -21.70 1.28 24.74
N GLY A 27 -21.04 2.44 24.93
CA GLY A 27 -19.59 2.57 24.87
C GLY A 27 -18.99 2.64 23.46
N ILE A 28 -19.80 2.95 22.44
CA ILE A 28 -19.31 3.14 21.07
C ILE A 28 -19.26 4.63 20.76
N ASP A 29 -18.08 5.14 20.41
CA ASP A 29 -17.96 6.54 20.01
C ASP A 29 -18.49 6.77 18.59
N VAL A 30 -19.49 7.64 18.48
CA VAL A 30 -20.26 7.89 17.26
C VAL A 30 -19.98 9.30 16.76
N MET A 31 -19.49 9.39 15.51
CA MET A 31 -19.48 10.58 14.69
C MET A 31 -20.87 10.72 14.04
N PHE A 32 -21.52 11.85 14.26
CA PHE A 32 -22.91 12.07 13.85
C PHE A 32 -23.11 13.51 13.40
N ASP A 33 -23.66 13.69 12.21
CA ASP A 33 -23.90 14.99 11.59
C ASP A 33 -24.73 15.95 12.47
N GLN A 34 -25.71 15.44 13.22
CA GLN A 34 -26.54 16.27 14.11
C GLN A 34 -25.78 16.77 15.36
N TRP A 35 -24.61 16.20 15.68
CA TRP A 35 -23.80 16.62 16.82
C TRP A 35 -22.53 17.37 16.40
N ASP A 36 -21.94 16.97 15.29
CA ASP A 36 -20.58 17.37 14.93
C ASP A 36 -20.51 18.44 13.81
N LEU A 37 -21.66 18.82 13.22
CA LEU A 37 -21.74 19.91 12.24
C LEU A 37 -22.36 21.18 12.83
N GLY A 38 -21.65 22.30 12.65
CA GLY A 38 -22.12 23.65 12.92
C GLY A 38 -22.62 24.38 11.67
N TYR A 39 -23.26 25.53 11.86
CA TYR A 39 -23.65 26.40 10.76
C TYR A 39 -22.41 26.93 10.02
N GLY A 40 -22.35 26.70 8.71
CA GLY A 40 -21.23 27.12 7.86
C GLY A 40 -20.17 26.04 7.61
N ASP A 41 -20.28 24.88 8.26
CA ASP A 41 -19.40 23.75 7.99
C ASP A 41 -19.67 23.13 6.61
N ASP A 42 -18.60 22.66 5.98
CA ASP A 42 -18.65 21.95 4.70
C ASP A 42 -19.08 20.50 4.93
N ILE A 43 -20.33 20.20 4.58
CA ILE A 43 -20.95 18.89 4.79
C ILE A 43 -20.23 17.78 4.00
N PRO A 44 -19.95 17.93 2.68
CA PRO A 44 -19.12 16.96 1.95
C PRO A 44 -17.79 16.66 2.66
N LYS A 45 -17.08 17.70 3.12
CA LYS A 45 -15.79 17.54 3.80
C LYS A 45 -15.90 16.84 5.15
N PHE A 46 -16.95 17.13 5.92
CA PHE A 46 -17.24 16.40 7.16
C PHE A 46 -17.46 14.91 6.88
N MET A 47 -18.18 14.61 5.81
CA MET A 47 -18.57 13.26 5.43
C MET A 47 -17.39 12.44 4.95
N GLU A 48 -16.54 13.01 4.08
CA GLU A 48 -15.28 12.38 3.69
C GLU A 48 -14.41 12.07 4.91
N ARG A 49 -14.26 13.04 5.83
CA ARG A 49 -13.52 12.85 7.08
C ARG A 49 -14.15 11.76 7.95
N ALA A 50 -15.47 11.79 8.16
CA ALA A 50 -16.16 10.85 9.04
C ALA A 50 -16.13 9.43 8.50
N VAL A 51 -16.27 9.26 7.18
CA VAL A 51 -16.12 7.96 6.54
C VAL A 51 -14.67 7.48 6.65
N ARG A 52 -13.67 8.33 6.39
CA ARG A 52 -12.25 7.97 6.48
C ARG A 52 -11.83 7.56 7.90
N ASP A 53 -12.14 8.39 8.88
CA ASP A 53 -11.60 8.27 10.25
C ASP A 53 -12.33 7.21 11.09
N ALA A 54 -13.56 6.83 10.74
CA ALA A 54 -14.30 5.81 11.48
C ALA A 54 -13.78 4.38 11.25
N ASP A 55 -13.69 3.56 12.31
CA ASP A 55 -13.36 2.13 12.19
C ASP A 55 -14.45 1.31 11.46
N ARG A 56 -15.70 1.74 11.62
CA ARG A 56 -16.91 1.15 11.03
C ARG A 56 -17.88 2.26 10.63
N VAL A 57 -18.58 2.04 9.53
CA VAL A 57 -19.61 2.93 8.98
C VAL A 57 -20.92 2.16 8.95
N LEU A 58 -21.93 2.62 9.68
CA LEU A 58 -23.28 2.10 9.64
C LEU A 58 -24.05 2.80 8.52
N MET A 59 -24.59 2.04 7.58
CA MET A 59 -25.41 2.56 6.48
C MET A 59 -26.88 2.29 6.79
N ILE A 60 -27.64 3.33 7.16
CA ILE A 60 -29.06 3.19 7.50
C ILE A 60 -29.88 3.07 6.20
N CYS A 61 -30.11 1.83 5.80
CA CYS A 61 -30.74 1.45 4.54
C CYS A 61 -32.26 1.53 4.65
N THR A 62 -32.81 2.71 4.40
CA THR A 62 -34.21 2.89 3.98
C THR A 62 -34.33 2.73 2.46
N GLU A 63 -35.55 2.65 1.93
CA GLU A 63 -35.78 2.59 0.48
C GLU A 63 -35.18 3.81 -0.24
N LYS A 64 -35.33 5.00 0.34
CA LYS A 64 -34.76 6.25 -0.20
C LYS A 64 -33.25 6.27 -0.12
N TYR A 65 -32.65 5.79 0.98
CA TYR A 65 -31.20 5.71 1.13
C TYR A 65 -30.60 4.81 0.04
N VAL A 66 -31.15 3.60 -0.14
CA VAL A 66 -30.68 2.63 -1.14
C VAL A 66 -30.74 3.21 -2.54
N HIS A 67 -31.87 3.83 -2.90
CA HIS A 67 -32.04 4.46 -4.20
C HIS A 67 -30.97 5.52 -4.46
N LYS A 68 -30.75 6.43 -3.50
CA LYS A 68 -29.77 7.51 -3.62
C LYS A 68 -28.32 7.02 -3.64
N ALA A 69 -27.99 5.99 -2.86
CA ALA A 69 -26.67 5.39 -2.84
C ALA A 69 -26.33 4.69 -4.17
N ASP A 70 -27.33 4.09 -4.83
CA ASP A 70 -27.19 3.43 -6.14
C ASP A 70 -27.23 4.42 -7.32
N GLU A 71 -27.99 5.52 -7.22
CA GLU A 71 -28.13 6.55 -8.25
C GLU A 71 -26.94 7.52 -8.34
N GLY A 72 -25.99 7.47 -7.39
CA GLY A 72 -24.81 8.34 -7.31
C GLY A 72 -23.84 8.32 -8.50
N ILE A 73 -24.24 7.77 -9.65
CA ILE A 73 -23.54 7.80 -10.93
C ILE A 73 -23.91 9.12 -11.65
N GLY A 74 -23.21 10.21 -11.31
CA GLY A 74 -23.10 11.38 -12.21
C GLY A 74 -24.21 12.45 -12.20
N GLY A 75 -24.87 12.71 -11.07
CA GLY A 75 -25.80 13.83 -10.92
C GLY A 75 -25.29 14.93 -9.97
N VAL A 76 -25.56 16.20 -10.27
CA VAL A 76 -25.14 17.43 -9.53
C VAL A 76 -25.78 17.55 -8.12
N GLY A 77 -26.40 16.49 -7.61
CA GLY A 77 -27.00 16.43 -6.28
C GLY A 77 -26.15 15.58 -5.34
N TYR A 78 -25.02 16.12 -4.87
CA TYR A 78 -24.27 15.50 -3.78
C TYR A 78 -25.06 15.68 -2.50
N GLU A 79 -25.99 14.77 -2.21
CA GLU A 79 -26.55 14.66 -0.87
C GLU A 79 -25.43 14.20 0.05
N ALA A 80 -24.72 15.17 0.62
CA ALA A 80 -23.43 14.97 1.26
C ALA A 80 -23.43 13.86 2.32
N MET A 81 -24.57 13.56 2.96
CA MET A 81 -24.70 12.56 4.04
C MET A 81 -24.70 11.08 3.59
N ILE A 82 -24.81 10.79 2.29
CA ILE A 82 -24.95 9.43 1.78
C ILE A 82 -23.63 8.92 1.23
N VAL A 83 -23.19 7.76 1.73
CA VAL A 83 -22.03 7.05 1.21
C VAL A 83 -22.38 6.42 -0.14
N THR A 84 -21.61 6.77 -1.18
CA THR A 84 -21.80 6.24 -2.54
C THR A 84 -21.16 4.86 -2.70
N GLY A 85 -21.62 4.10 -3.70
CA GLY A 85 -21.05 2.79 -4.01
C GLY A 85 -19.57 2.81 -4.43
N GLU A 86 -19.08 3.92 -4.99
CA GLU A 86 -17.66 4.14 -5.33
C GLU A 86 -16.81 4.26 -4.06
N LEU A 87 -17.23 5.12 -3.12
CA LEU A 87 -16.54 5.30 -1.84
C LEU A 87 -16.43 3.99 -1.03
N VAL A 88 -17.45 3.13 -1.11
CA VAL A 88 -17.41 1.79 -0.50
C VAL A 88 -16.39 0.86 -1.16
N ARG A 89 -16.24 0.95 -2.49
CA ARG A 89 -15.30 0.13 -3.25
C ARG A 89 -13.86 0.56 -2.97
N ASP A 90 -13.61 1.86 -2.92
CA ASP A 90 -12.28 2.44 -2.73
C ASP A 90 -11.73 2.17 -1.32
N LEU A 91 -12.58 2.26 -0.28
CA LEU A 91 -12.16 2.11 1.12
C LEU A 91 -12.28 0.68 1.67
N GLY A 92 -12.71 -0.27 0.84
CA GLY A 92 -12.87 -1.67 1.23
C GLY A 92 -14.17 -1.99 1.99
N THR A 93 -14.75 -3.15 1.68
CA THR A 93 -16.17 -3.44 1.99
C THR A 93 -16.47 -3.84 3.43
N ALA A 94 -15.48 -4.28 4.23
CA ALA A 94 -15.72 -4.78 5.60
C ALA A 94 -15.98 -3.66 6.62
N LYS A 95 -15.67 -2.42 6.24
CA LYS A 95 -15.89 -1.21 7.04
C LYS A 95 -17.37 -0.82 7.08
N PHE A 96 -18.11 -1.11 6.02
CA PHE A 96 -19.50 -0.70 5.83
C PHE A 96 -20.45 -1.80 6.28
N ILE A 97 -21.33 -1.48 7.24
CA ILE A 97 -22.30 -2.38 7.83
C ILE A 97 -23.69 -1.88 7.45
N PRO A 98 -24.44 -2.61 6.60
CA PRO A 98 -25.80 -2.22 6.26
C PRO A 98 -26.74 -2.47 7.44
N ILE A 99 -27.51 -1.46 7.80
CA ILE A 99 -28.57 -1.50 8.82
C ILE A 99 -29.90 -1.29 8.11
N VAL A 100 -30.73 -2.33 8.02
CA VAL A 100 -32.02 -2.24 7.35
C VAL A 100 -33.00 -1.53 8.28
N LYS A 101 -33.61 -0.45 7.78
CA LYS A 101 -34.68 0.30 8.49
C LYS A 101 -35.90 0.51 7.56
N GLN A 102 -36.31 -0.57 6.92
CA GLN A 102 -37.44 -0.61 5.99
C GLN A 102 -38.71 -1.08 6.69
N SER A 103 -39.85 -0.93 6.03
CA SER A 103 -41.09 -1.48 6.56
C SER A 103 -41.07 -3.02 6.54
N PRO A 104 -41.59 -3.69 7.58
CA PRO A 104 -41.56 -5.14 7.67
C PRO A 104 -42.44 -5.79 6.58
N GLY A 105 -42.03 -6.95 6.07
CA GLY A 105 -42.84 -7.79 5.17
C GLY A 105 -42.34 -7.96 3.73
N GLY A 106 -41.19 -7.38 3.38
CA GLY A 106 -40.51 -7.59 2.08
C GLY A 106 -39.06 -8.06 2.24
N GLU A 107 -38.44 -8.46 1.12
CA GLU A 107 -37.01 -8.74 1.06
C GLU A 107 -36.21 -7.44 1.31
N PRO A 108 -35.20 -7.45 2.20
CA PRO A 108 -34.43 -6.25 2.50
C PRO A 108 -33.70 -5.69 1.27
N LEU A 109 -33.90 -4.40 1.01
CA LEU A 109 -33.18 -3.68 -0.02
C LEU A 109 -31.85 -3.15 0.55
N LEU A 110 -30.76 -3.41 -0.15
CA LEU A 110 -29.42 -2.95 0.21
C LEU A 110 -28.79 -2.24 -0.99
N PRO A 111 -27.91 -1.25 -0.79
CA PRO A 111 -27.13 -0.67 -1.89
C PRO A 111 -26.32 -1.75 -2.62
N ARG A 112 -26.20 -1.64 -3.94
CA ARG A 112 -25.52 -2.64 -4.79
C ARG A 112 -24.08 -2.90 -4.36
N SER A 113 -23.40 -1.91 -3.78
CA SER A 113 -22.02 -2.01 -3.29
C SER A 113 -21.86 -2.95 -2.08
N VAL A 114 -22.94 -3.21 -1.33
CA VAL A 114 -22.94 -4.02 -0.11
C VAL A 114 -24.02 -5.11 -0.11
N SER A 115 -24.65 -5.38 -1.25
CA SER A 115 -25.78 -6.31 -1.38
C SER A 115 -25.48 -7.76 -0.96
N THR A 116 -24.24 -8.21 -1.07
CA THR A 116 -23.83 -9.58 -0.68
C THR A 116 -23.32 -9.66 0.76
N ARG A 117 -23.43 -8.59 1.54
CA ARG A 117 -22.87 -8.50 2.89
C ARG A 117 -23.91 -8.87 3.94
N LYS A 118 -23.44 -9.38 5.07
CA LYS A 118 -24.30 -9.56 6.24
C LYS A 118 -24.76 -8.18 6.71
N TYR A 119 -26.06 -8.03 6.89
CA TYR A 119 -26.71 -6.82 7.38
C TYR A 119 -27.35 -7.09 8.74
N VAL A 120 -27.73 -6.02 9.43
CA VAL A 120 -28.56 -6.10 10.65
C VAL A 120 -29.90 -5.47 10.33
N ASP A 121 -30.99 -6.18 10.62
CA ASP A 121 -32.35 -5.66 10.43
C ASP A 121 -32.87 -5.01 11.72
N LEU A 122 -33.05 -3.70 11.70
CA LEU A 122 -33.67 -2.93 12.79
C LEU A 122 -35.02 -2.31 12.37
N GLY A 123 -35.60 -2.80 11.26
CA GLY A 123 -36.89 -2.37 10.73
C GLY A 123 -38.09 -2.90 11.53
N ASN A 124 -37.95 -4.08 12.13
CA ASN A 124 -39.00 -4.73 12.90
C ASN A 124 -38.83 -4.51 14.41
N GLU A 125 -39.79 -3.83 15.05
CA GLU A 125 -39.79 -3.56 16.49
C GLU A 125 -39.76 -4.83 17.35
N ALA A 126 -40.37 -5.93 16.89
CA ALA A 126 -40.43 -7.18 17.65
C ALA A 126 -39.05 -7.80 17.88
N ASN A 127 -38.12 -7.62 16.93
CA ASN A 127 -36.78 -8.21 16.96
C ASN A 127 -35.68 -7.15 17.17
N PHE A 128 -36.06 -5.89 17.40
CA PHE A 128 -35.13 -4.77 17.47
C PHE A 128 -34.06 -4.98 18.54
N GLU A 129 -34.44 -5.37 19.75
CA GLU A 129 -33.49 -5.51 20.86
C GLU A 129 -32.50 -6.67 20.61
N GLU A 130 -32.98 -7.82 20.12
CA GLU A 130 -32.12 -8.96 19.79
C GLU A 130 -31.09 -8.60 18.72
N ASN A 131 -31.55 -8.01 17.61
CA ASN A 131 -30.69 -7.61 16.50
C ASN A 131 -29.73 -6.48 16.90
N PHE A 132 -30.17 -5.58 17.79
CA PHE A 132 -29.32 -4.54 18.35
C PHE A 132 -28.21 -5.12 19.25
N GLN A 133 -28.52 -6.12 20.08
CA GLN A 133 -27.50 -6.84 20.86
C GLN A 133 -26.51 -7.58 19.96
N GLU A 134 -26.99 -8.17 18.85
CA GLU A 134 -26.10 -8.80 17.87
C GLU A 134 -25.13 -7.77 17.25
N LEU A 135 -25.66 -6.60 16.87
CA LEU A 135 -24.85 -5.50 16.36
C LEU A 135 -23.84 -5.02 17.41
N LEU A 136 -24.24 -4.81 18.66
CA LEU A 136 -23.34 -4.38 19.73
C LEU A 136 -22.19 -5.36 19.94
N ALA A 137 -22.47 -6.66 20.02
CA ALA A 137 -21.43 -7.67 20.17
C ALA A 137 -20.48 -7.68 18.96
N ALA A 138 -21.00 -7.52 17.75
CA ALA A 138 -20.18 -7.40 16.54
C ALA A 138 -19.28 -6.17 16.57
N LEU A 139 -19.79 -5.01 17.01
CA LEU A 139 -19.04 -3.75 17.10
C LEU A 139 -17.96 -3.80 18.19
N HIS A 140 -18.22 -4.48 19.30
CA HIS A 140 -17.24 -4.75 20.38
C HIS A 140 -16.30 -5.94 20.11
N GLN A 141 -16.45 -6.63 18.97
CA GLN A 141 -15.69 -7.82 18.60
C GLN A 141 -15.83 -9.00 19.59
N VAL A 142 -17.01 -9.12 20.20
CA VAL A 142 -17.37 -10.20 21.13
C VAL A 142 -18.12 -11.31 20.37
N PRO A 143 -17.63 -12.56 20.34
CA PRO A 143 -18.33 -13.65 19.68
C PRO A 143 -19.54 -14.11 20.53
N LEU A 144 -20.76 -13.89 20.04
CA LEU A 144 -22.00 -14.35 20.69
C LEU A 144 -22.12 -15.88 20.74
N SER A 145 -21.53 -16.57 19.78
CA SER A 145 -21.44 -18.02 19.73
C SER A 145 -19.99 -18.41 19.42
N PRO A 146 -19.20 -18.81 20.44
CA PRO A 146 -17.83 -19.23 20.19
C PRO A 146 -17.84 -20.50 19.33
N LYS A 147 -17.00 -20.52 18.29
CA LYS A 147 -16.82 -21.69 17.44
C LYS A 147 -16.51 -22.91 18.34
N PRO A 148 -17.30 -24.01 18.29
CA PRO A 148 -17.04 -25.16 19.12
C PRO A 148 -15.65 -25.74 18.80
N PRO A 149 -15.00 -26.40 19.76
CA PRO A 149 -13.73 -27.06 19.51
C PRO A 149 -13.88 -28.07 18.37
N LEU A 150 -12.84 -28.20 17.54
CA LEU A 150 -12.83 -29.16 16.44
C LEU A 150 -12.98 -30.58 17.00
N GLY A 151 -13.96 -31.34 16.51
CA GLY A 151 -14.11 -32.75 16.84
C GLY A 151 -12.99 -33.61 16.26
N SER A 152 -12.78 -34.80 16.84
CA SER A 152 -11.79 -35.76 16.35
C SER A 152 -12.15 -36.28 14.96
N ASN A 153 -11.15 -36.39 14.06
CA ASN A 153 -11.34 -36.96 12.72
C ASN A 153 -11.72 -38.45 12.81
N PRO A 154 -12.91 -38.87 12.36
CA PRO A 154 -13.37 -40.26 12.45
C PRO A 154 -12.59 -41.23 11.54
N PHE A 155 -11.72 -40.74 10.65
CA PHE A 155 -10.92 -41.55 9.72
C PHE A 155 -9.44 -41.66 10.13
N ALA A 156 -9.04 -41.10 11.28
CA ALA A 156 -7.64 -41.11 11.73
C ALA A 156 -7.07 -42.52 12.03
N GLN A 157 -7.91 -43.56 12.13
CA GLN A 157 -7.48 -44.93 12.47
C GLN A 157 -7.03 -45.81 11.29
N ARG A 158 -7.02 -45.31 10.04
CA ARG A 158 -6.64 -46.15 8.88
C ARG A 158 -5.16 -46.17 8.53
N MET A 159 -4.30 -45.45 9.25
CA MET A 159 -2.86 -45.52 9.02
C MET A 159 -2.10 -45.73 10.32
N SER A 160 -1.60 -46.93 10.51
CA SER A 160 -0.49 -47.29 11.39
C SER A 160 0.13 -48.58 10.84
N PRO A 161 1.43 -48.90 11.02
CA PRO A 161 2.36 -48.29 11.99
C PRO A 161 3.81 -48.05 11.48
N SER A 162 4.47 -47.02 12.01
CA SER A 162 5.83 -47.20 12.58
C SER A 162 6.25 -45.96 13.38
N GLN A 163 6.21 -46.14 14.71
CA GLN A 163 6.93 -45.46 15.79
C GLN A 163 7.29 -43.97 15.63
N THR A 164 6.56 -43.11 16.35
CA THR A 164 7.22 -42.08 17.16
C THR A 164 6.41 -41.83 18.43
N THR A 165 7.14 -41.82 19.53
CA THR A 165 6.70 -41.72 20.93
C THR A 165 5.92 -40.45 21.24
N SER A 166 4.88 -40.62 22.05
CA SER A 166 4.14 -39.60 22.77
C SER A 166 5.04 -38.62 23.55
N LYS A 167 4.82 -37.32 23.37
CA LYS A 167 5.15 -36.29 24.37
C LYS A 167 4.03 -35.26 24.47
N ASP A 168 3.91 -34.76 25.69
CA ASP A 168 2.85 -33.95 26.28
C ASP A 168 2.41 -32.70 25.50
N PHE A 169 1.11 -32.41 25.56
CA PHE A 169 0.46 -31.19 25.04
C PHE A 169 0.58 -29.98 26.00
N SER A 170 1.65 -29.91 26.80
CA SER A 170 2.05 -28.72 27.56
C SER A 170 3.17 -27.92 26.89
N ASP A 171 3.50 -28.24 25.64
CA ASP A 171 4.57 -27.60 24.88
C ASP A 171 4.05 -27.14 23.50
N LEU A 172 3.00 -26.32 23.48
CA LEU A 172 2.91 -25.28 22.46
C LEU A 172 3.78 -24.13 22.96
N SER A 173 5.10 -24.34 22.94
CA SER A 173 6.01 -23.26 22.65
C SER A 173 5.61 -22.75 21.26
N THR A 174 4.67 -21.79 21.27
CA THR A 174 4.69 -20.69 20.31
C THR A 174 6.14 -20.26 20.25
N ILE A 175 6.85 -20.66 19.19
CA ILE A 175 7.97 -19.90 18.70
C ILE A 175 7.30 -18.56 18.35
N SER A 176 7.28 -17.64 19.31
CA SER A 176 7.02 -16.24 19.00
C SER A 176 8.04 -15.90 17.92
N PRO A 177 7.61 -15.46 16.72
CA PRO A 177 8.55 -15.17 15.66
C PRO A 177 9.61 -14.24 16.22
N ASN A 178 10.89 -14.61 16.06
CA ASN A 178 11.95 -13.71 16.45
C ASN A 178 12.00 -12.60 15.40
N PHE A 179 11.20 -11.55 15.57
CA PHE A 179 11.10 -10.44 14.62
C PHE A 179 12.43 -9.70 14.42
N ALA A 180 13.39 -9.88 15.33
CA ALA A 180 14.75 -9.39 15.17
C ALA A 180 15.59 -10.28 14.23
N ASN A 181 15.26 -11.57 14.11
CA ASN A 181 15.86 -12.47 13.13
C ASN A 181 15.09 -12.40 11.81
N VAL A 182 15.45 -11.41 10.99
CA VAL A 182 14.75 -11.10 9.73
C VAL A 182 14.79 -12.26 8.74
N GLU A 183 15.86 -13.06 8.73
CA GLU A 183 15.99 -14.22 7.85
C GLU A 183 15.00 -15.34 8.21
N GLU A 184 14.85 -15.63 9.49
CA GLU A 184 13.86 -16.62 9.97
C GLU A 184 12.44 -16.14 9.70
N LEU A 185 12.17 -14.85 9.98
CA LEU A 185 10.88 -14.23 9.68
C LEU A 185 10.53 -14.33 8.18
N PHE A 186 11.49 -14.08 7.28
CA PHE A 186 11.28 -14.21 5.84
C PHE A 186 10.90 -15.65 5.46
N LYS A 187 11.63 -16.65 5.97
CA LYS A 187 11.37 -18.06 5.68
C LYS A 187 10.00 -18.52 6.18
N ASP A 188 9.62 -18.12 7.39
CA ASP A 188 8.32 -18.43 7.97
C ASP A 188 7.19 -17.77 7.19
N ALA A 189 7.34 -16.48 6.85
CA ALA A 189 6.39 -15.75 6.02
C ALA A 189 6.21 -16.44 4.66
N LEU A 190 7.30 -16.80 3.99
CA LEU A 190 7.28 -17.44 2.68
C LEU A 190 6.59 -18.81 2.74
N ALA A 191 6.84 -19.59 3.79
CA ALA A 191 6.16 -20.87 4.02
C ALA A 191 4.65 -20.69 4.19
N ILE A 192 4.23 -19.77 5.06
CA ILE A 192 2.81 -19.44 5.30
C ILE A 192 2.12 -18.98 4.01
N ALA A 193 2.77 -18.12 3.22
CA ALA A 193 2.22 -17.63 1.96
C ALA A 193 2.07 -18.75 0.92
N ARG A 194 3.06 -19.65 0.80
CA ARG A 194 3.01 -20.83 -0.09
C ARG A 194 1.93 -21.83 0.33
N GLU A 195 1.70 -21.99 1.63
CA GLU A 195 0.60 -22.81 2.18
C GLU A 195 -0.78 -22.19 1.93
N GLY A 196 -0.84 -20.88 1.64
CA GLY A 196 -2.10 -20.16 1.44
C GLY A 196 -2.84 -19.86 2.75
N ASP A 197 -2.18 -19.93 3.91
CA ASP A 197 -2.80 -19.69 5.22
C ASP A 197 -2.95 -18.19 5.50
N LEU A 198 -4.06 -17.62 5.02
CA LEU A 198 -4.42 -16.22 5.22
C LEU A 198 -4.59 -15.83 6.70
N VAL A 199 -4.93 -16.78 7.59
CA VAL A 199 -5.17 -16.48 9.00
C VAL A 199 -3.83 -16.29 9.71
N ARG A 200 -2.89 -17.22 9.52
CA ARG A 200 -1.53 -17.10 10.03
C ARG A 200 -0.82 -15.90 9.43
N TRP A 201 -0.99 -15.66 8.12
CA TRP A 201 -0.41 -14.49 7.45
C TRP A 201 -0.88 -13.17 8.07
N ARG A 202 -2.20 -12.99 8.23
CA ARG A 202 -2.75 -11.75 8.83
C ARG A 202 -2.27 -11.55 10.26
N LYS A 203 -2.15 -12.64 11.03
CA LYS A 203 -1.57 -12.58 12.37
C LYS A 203 -0.10 -12.14 12.32
N LEU A 204 0.70 -12.75 11.44
CA LEU A 204 2.12 -12.41 11.27
C LEU A 204 2.31 -10.95 10.84
N VAL A 205 1.51 -10.45 9.91
CA VAL A 205 1.48 -9.04 9.49
C VAL A 205 1.18 -8.11 10.66
N LYS A 206 0.11 -8.41 11.41
CA LYS A 206 -0.28 -7.61 12.57
C LYS A 206 0.85 -7.54 13.61
N ASP A 207 1.44 -8.68 13.93
CA ASP A 207 2.46 -8.77 14.98
C ASP A 207 3.78 -8.10 14.53
N THR A 208 4.18 -8.28 13.27
CA THR A 208 5.37 -7.63 12.67
C THR A 208 5.21 -6.11 12.60
N ARG A 209 4.01 -5.61 12.22
CA ARG A 209 3.70 -4.17 12.20
C ARG A 209 3.83 -3.56 13.60
N ALA A 210 3.27 -4.23 14.61
CA ALA A 210 3.33 -3.78 16.00
C ALA A 210 4.78 -3.76 16.52
N TYR A 211 5.57 -4.80 16.22
CA TYR A 211 6.99 -4.86 16.55
C TYR A 211 7.78 -3.72 15.91
N THR A 212 7.67 -3.56 14.59
CA THR A 212 8.42 -2.56 13.81
C THR A 212 8.10 -1.14 14.26
N SER A 213 6.82 -0.83 14.44
CA SER A 213 6.38 0.49 14.93
C SER A 213 6.95 0.80 16.30
N ARG A 214 6.91 -0.16 17.24
CA ARG A 214 7.45 0.02 18.58
C ARG A 214 8.97 0.22 18.55
N ALA A 215 9.70 -0.61 17.80
CA ALA A 215 11.15 -0.52 17.70
C ALA A 215 11.60 0.81 17.08
N LEU A 216 10.91 1.28 16.04
CA LEU A 216 11.19 2.58 15.41
C LEU A 216 10.96 3.74 16.39
N LEU A 217 9.87 3.71 17.16
CA LEU A 217 9.60 4.75 18.17
C LEU A 217 10.65 4.74 19.30
N GLU A 218 11.02 3.56 19.81
CA GLU A 218 12.07 3.40 20.81
C GLU A 218 13.42 3.93 20.29
N TRP A 219 13.78 3.57 19.05
CA TRP A 219 14.98 4.09 18.40
C TRP A 219 14.94 5.62 18.26
N ARG A 220 13.85 6.17 17.74
CA ARG A 220 13.69 7.62 17.55
C ARG A 220 13.83 8.39 18.87
N MET A 221 13.15 7.95 19.92
CA MET A 221 13.24 8.57 21.25
C MET A 221 14.69 8.58 21.77
N ALA A 222 15.47 7.53 21.51
CA ALA A 222 16.88 7.52 21.85
C ALA A 222 17.68 8.57 21.06
N GLN A 223 17.34 8.79 19.77
CA GLN A 223 18.03 9.79 18.94
C GLN A 223 17.70 11.24 19.30
N GLU A 224 16.49 11.52 19.78
CA GLU A 224 16.09 12.88 20.21
C GLU A 224 16.90 13.39 21.42
N THR A 225 17.53 12.50 22.18
CA THR A 225 18.45 12.87 23.27
C THR A 225 19.85 13.25 22.77
N SER A 226 20.17 12.99 21.50
CA SER A 226 21.45 13.36 20.88
C SER A 226 21.46 14.83 20.45
N GLN A 227 22.59 15.52 20.66
CA GLN A 227 22.73 16.95 20.33
C GLN A 227 22.80 17.25 18.82
N SER A 228 22.96 16.24 17.94
CA SER A 228 23.15 16.45 16.50
C SER A 228 22.47 15.39 15.63
N PRO A 229 21.85 15.78 14.50
CA PRO A 229 21.29 14.83 13.51
C PRO A 229 22.39 13.96 12.87
N PHE A 230 22.01 12.97 12.07
CA PHE A 230 22.95 12.14 11.32
C PHE A 230 23.65 12.98 10.23
N VAL A 231 24.92 12.68 9.97
CA VAL A 231 25.72 13.41 8.97
C VAL A 231 25.43 12.91 7.55
N ASP A 232 25.32 11.59 7.37
CA ASP A 232 25.06 10.92 6.10
C ASP A 232 24.49 9.49 6.32
N SER A 233 24.36 8.72 5.24
CA SER A 233 23.87 7.33 5.25
C SER A 233 24.84 6.33 5.91
N ASN A 234 26.09 6.71 6.17
CA ASN A 234 27.08 5.88 6.83
C ASN A 234 27.07 6.00 8.36
N ASP A 235 26.36 6.97 8.94
CA ASP A 235 26.19 7.13 10.38
C ASP A 235 25.59 5.84 11.01
N ASP A 236 26.25 5.31 12.05
CA ASP A 236 25.84 4.06 12.71
C ASP A 236 24.41 4.13 13.26
N ARG A 237 23.97 5.30 13.71
CA ARG A 237 22.61 5.50 14.24
C ARG A 237 21.58 5.47 13.11
N PHE A 238 21.93 6.00 11.94
CA PHE A 238 21.11 5.90 10.73
C PHE A 238 20.98 4.43 10.31
N LYS A 239 22.09 3.70 10.21
CA LYS A 239 22.10 2.26 9.88
C LYS A 239 21.33 1.41 10.90
N GLN A 240 21.41 1.77 12.18
CA GLN A 240 20.59 1.13 13.21
C GLN A 240 19.10 1.30 12.91
N GLY A 241 18.64 2.54 12.66
CA GLY A 241 17.25 2.81 12.31
C GLY A 241 16.82 2.09 11.03
N LEU A 242 17.71 2.06 10.03
CA LEU A 242 17.51 1.37 8.76
C LEU A 242 17.20 -0.13 8.96
N SER A 243 17.99 -0.80 9.79
CA SER A 243 17.86 -2.24 10.06
C SER A 243 16.49 -2.65 10.60
N LEU A 244 15.78 -1.73 11.28
CA LEU A 244 14.46 -1.99 11.86
C LEU A 244 13.38 -2.24 10.80
N TYR A 245 13.53 -1.66 9.61
CA TYR A 245 12.62 -1.90 8.48
C TYR A 245 12.79 -3.28 7.85
N GLY A 246 13.90 -3.98 8.10
CA GLY A 246 14.16 -5.29 7.51
C GLY A 246 13.03 -6.30 7.78
N SER A 247 12.45 -6.27 8.99
CA SER A 247 11.38 -7.20 9.38
C SER A 247 10.08 -7.05 8.58
N ILE A 248 9.56 -5.82 8.47
CA ILE A 248 8.31 -5.56 7.71
C ILE A 248 8.53 -5.68 6.20
N ILE A 249 9.71 -5.30 5.71
CA ILE A 249 10.05 -5.40 4.28
C ILE A 249 10.23 -6.87 3.89
N SER A 250 10.96 -7.67 4.67
CA SER A 250 11.15 -9.10 4.36
C SER A 250 9.81 -9.85 4.34
N LEU A 251 8.92 -9.55 5.29
CA LEU A 251 7.55 -10.06 5.30
C LEU A 251 6.81 -9.71 4.00
N ALA A 252 6.87 -8.45 3.57
CA ALA A 252 6.20 -8.01 2.35
C ALA A 252 6.74 -8.75 1.11
N LEU A 253 8.07 -8.84 0.98
CA LEU A 253 8.71 -9.51 -0.15
C LEU A 253 8.47 -11.02 -0.15
N ALA A 254 8.34 -11.67 1.01
CA ALA A 254 7.99 -13.08 1.09
C ALA A 254 6.62 -13.38 0.45
N GLY A 255 5.66 -12.46 0.60
CA GLY A 255 4.35 -12.56 -0.06
C GLY A 255 4.46 -12.51 -1.59
N LEU A 256 5.32 -11.64 -2.12
CA LEU A 256 5.59 -11.51 -3.55
C LEU A 256 6.34 -12.74 -4.10
N VAL A 257 7.43 -13.15 -3.43
CA VAL A 257 8.27 -14.32 -3.80
C VAL A 257 7.48 -15.64 -3.73
N SER A 258 6.40 -15.70 -2.94
CA SER A 258 5.53 -16.87 -2.90
C SER A 258 4.85 -17.19 -4.24
N GLY A 259 4.73 -16.20 -5.14
CA GLY A 259 3.98 -16.31 -6.40
C GLY A 259 2.46 -16.42 -6.20
N HIS A 260 1.98 -16.37 -4.95
CA HIS A 260 0.57 -16.54 -4.64
C HIS A 260 -0.14 -15.17 -4.65
N SER A 261 -1.00 -14.93 -5.65
CA SER A 261 -1.63 -13.63 -5.92
C SER A 261 -2.28 -12.94 -4.71
N LYS A 262 -2.94 -13.71 -3.82
CA LYS A 262 -3.54 -13.21 -2.56
C LYS A 262 -2.55 -12.56 -1.58
N PHE A 263 -1.25 -12.82 -1.72
CA PHE A 263 -0.18 -12.31 -0.87
C PHE A 263 0.77 -11.38 -1.63
N SER A 264 0.57 -11.20 -2.94
CA SER A 264 1.40 -10.32 -3.78
C SER A 264 1.06 -8.83 -3.61
N ASN A 265 -0.19 -8.52 -3.26
CA ASN A 265 -0.61 -7.14 -3.01
C ASN A 265 -0.28 -6.75 -1.56
N GLN A 266 0.84 -6.07 -1.38
CA GLN A 266 1.33 -5.57 -0.09
C GLN A 266 1.34 -4.03 -0.04
N PHE A 267 0.44 -3.37 -0.78
CA PHE A 267 0.37 -1.90 -0.81
C PHE A 267 0.05 -1.29 0.55
N ALA A 268 -0.81 -1.94 1.34
CA ALA A 268 -1.12 -1.49 2.70
C ALA A 268 0.13 -1.39 3.59
N LEU A 269 1.17 -2.20 3.31
CA LEU A 269 2.43 -2.13 4.06
C LEU A 269 3.26 -0.89 3.69
N LEU A 270 3.11 -0.33 2.48
CA LEU A 270 3.75 0.94 2.12
C LEU A 270 3.30 2.05 3.06
N GLU A 271 1.98 2.17 3.25
CA GLU A 271 1.40 3.19 4.13
C GLU A 271 1.79 2.96 5.59
N ASP A 272 1.85 1.69 6.04
CA ASP A 272 2.32 1.37 7.40
C ASP A 272 3.77 1.78 7.64
N ILE A 273 4.64 1.64 6.62
CA ILE A 273 6.05 2.04 6.68
C ILE A 273 6.16 3.56 6.65
N LEU A 274 5.38 4.24 5.80
CA LEU A 274 5.43 5.69 5.61
C LEU A 274 4.76 6.46 6.75
N PHE A 275 3.72 5.89 7.36
CA PHE A 275 2.96 6.46 8.46
C PHE A 275 2.91 5.52 9.67
N PRO A 276 4.06 5.25 10.33
CA PRO A 276 4.06 4.41 11.52
C PRO A 276 3.14 5.00 12.59
N LYS A 277 2.43 4.12 13.31
CA LYS A 277 1.52 4.56 14.36
C LYS A 277 2.25 5.38 15.42
N ASN A 278 1.68 6.51 15.83
CA ASN A 278 2.23 7.45 16.81
C ASN A 278 3.57 8.09 16.40
N TRP A 279 3.94 8.07 15.12
CA TRP A 279 5.13 8.77 14.66
C TRP A 279 4.92 10.28 14.67
N ASP A 280 5.73 10.98 15.46
CA ASP A 280 5.71 12.45 15.48
C ASP A 280 6.45 13.01 14.25
N ARG A 281 5.87 13.94 13.49
CA ARG A 281 6.57 14.56 12.35
C ARG A 281 7.20 15.90 12.68
N ALA A 282 7.25 16.28 13.96
CA ALA A 282 7.99 17.43 14.44
C ALA A 282 9.46 17.10 14.72
N GLY A 283 10.29 18.15 14.86
CA GLY A 283 11.69 18.05 15.26
C GLY A 283 12.69 18.10 14.09
N PHE A 284 13.84 17.44 14.26
CA PHE A 284 14.86 17.35 13.21
C PHE A 284 14.31 16.60 11.99
N VAL A 285 14.43 17.18 10.80
CA VAL A 285 13.98 16.58 9.52
C VAL A 285 14.55 15.16 9.34
N ALA A 286 15.83 14.95 9.70
CA ALA A 286 16.49 13.64 9.67
C ALA A 286 15.74 12.53 10.44
N LEU A 287 15.00 12.89 11.49
CA LEU A 287 14.19 11.98 12.28
C LEU A 287 12.72 12.02 11.86
N ALA A 288 12.14 13.21 11.67
CA ALA A 288 10.74 13.38 11.31
C ALA A 288 10.37 12.64 10.00
N ASP A 289 11.22 12.75 8.98
CA ASP A 289 11.01 12.16 7.66
C ASP A 289 11.70 10.79 7.50
N PHE A 290 12.26 10.22 8.57
CA PHE A 290 12.91 8.90 8.52
C PHE A 290 12.01 7.77 7.94
N PRO A 291 10.68 7.75 8.15
CA PRO A 291 9.78 6.81 7.46
C PRO A 291 9.87 6.81 5.93
N CYS A 292 10.25 7.94 5.31
CA CYS A 292 10.48 8.00 3.87
C CYS A 292 11.67 7.12 3.46
N VAL A 293 12.68 6.93 4.31
CA VAL A 293 13.83 6.05 4.05
C VAL A 293 13.38 4.60 3.93
N GLY A 294 12.60 4.11 4.89
CA GLY A 294 12.04 2.75 4.86
C GLY A 294 11.13 2.54 3.65
N THR A 295 10.33 3.56 3.31
CA THR A 295 9.42 3.52 2.15
C THR A 295 10.18 3.50 0.83
N PHE A 296 11.23 4.31 0.71
CA PHE A 296 12.14 4.34 -0.44
C PHE A 296 12.80 2.98 -0.69
N ILE A 297 13.25 2.31 0.37
CA ILE A 297 13.85 0.98 0.26
C ILE A 297 12.80 -0.07 -0.08
N TYR A 298 11.64 0.01 0.55
CA TYR A 298 10.54 -0.91 0.28
C TYR A 298 10.11 -0.85 -1.18
N GLN A 299 9.88 0.33 -1.75
CA GLN A 299 9.49 0.46 -3.16
C GLN A 299 10.59 -0.06 -4.11
N ALA A 300 11.86 0.21 -3.81
CA ALA A 300 13.00 -0.24 -4.60
C ALA A 300 13.12 -1.77 -4.61
N LEU A 301 13.06 -2.40 -3.43
CA LEU A 301 13.16 -3.86 -3.30
C LEU A 301 11.90 -4.56 -3.83
N HIS A 302 10.71 -4.04 -3.55
CA HIS A 302 9.47 -4.58 -4.10
C HIS A 302 9.49 -4.58 -5.63
N GLY A 303 9.91 -3.47 -6.22
CA GLY A 303 10.12 -3.34 -7.65
C GLY A 303 11.15 -4.34 -8.20
N ALA A 304 12.35 -4.37 -7.62
CA ALA A 304 13.42 -5.29 -8.03
C ALA A 304 12.97 -6.76 -7.99
N VAL A 305 12.33 -7.18 -6.89
CA VAL A 305 11.80 -8.55 -6.74
C VAL A 305 10.66 -8.82 -7.73
N SER A 306 9.79 -7.84 -7.99
CA SER A 306 8.71 -8.00 -8.97
C SER A 306 9.27 -8.29 -10.37
N VAL A 307 10.28 -7.52 -10.79
CA VAL A 307 10.91 -7.73 -12.10
C VAL A 307 11.68 -9.06 -12.13
N HIS A 308 12.49 -9.34 -11.09
CA HIS A 308 13.25 -10.58 -10.98
C HIS A 308 12.38 -11.84 -11.01
N THR A 309 11.19 -11.79 -10.42
CA THR A 309 10.25 -12.93 -10.35
C THR A 309 9.27 -12.98 -11.54
N GLY A 310 9.42 -12.12 -12.56
CA GLY A 310 8.56 -12.11 -13.74
C GLY A 310 7.17 -11.47 -13.54
N HIS A 311 6.97 -10.72 -12.46
CA HIS A 311 5.72 -10.04 -12.11
C HIS A 311 5.74 -8.54 -12.50
N LEU A 312 6.32 -8.19 -13.66
CA LEU A 312 6.46 -6.79 -14.10
C LEU A 312 5.10 -6.05 -14.16
N HIS A 313 4.01 -6.74 -14.51
CA HIS A 313 2.64 -6.18 -14.50
C HIS A 313 2.16 -5.60 -13.15
N VAL A 314 2.77 -5.99 -12.02
CA VAL A 314 2.45 -5.43 -10.69
C VAL A 314 3.08 -4.05 -10.52
N VAL A 315 4.22 -3.78 -11.15
CA VAL A 315 4.96 -2.53 -11.00
C VAL A 315 4.14 -1.30 -11.38
N PRO A 316 3.46 -1.23 -12.56
CA PRO A 316 2.62 -0.08 -12.92
C PRO A 316 1.48 0.16 -11.92
N GLN A 317 0.90 -0.91 -11.36
CA GLN A 317 -0.18 -0.81 -10.37
C GLN A 317 0.35 -0.19 -9.07
N PHE A 318 1.52 -0.62 -8.63
CA PHE A 318 2.18 -0.11 -7.42
C PHE A 318 2.58 1.36 -7.58
N ILE A 319 3.35 1.70 -8.63
CA ILE A 319 4.00 3.01 -8.73
C ILE A 319 2.99 4.13 -9.03
N ARG A 320 1.84 3.82 -9.65
CA ARG A 320 0.79 4.78 -10.04
C ARG A 320 -0.30 4.94 -8.97
N MET A 321 -0.24 4.16 -7.89
CA MET A 321 -1.13 4.30 -6.74
C MET A 321 -0.98 5.68 -6.12
N HIS A 322 -2.10 6.30 -5.73
CA HIS A 322 -2.09 7.54 -4.96
C HIS A 322 -1.85 7.22 -3.49
N VAL A 323 -0.98 8.01 -2.87
CA VAL A 323 -0.73 7.95 -1.43
C VAL A 323 -1.32 9.20 -0.81
N ASP A 324 -2.15 9.02 0.20
CA ASP A 324 -2.70 10.11 0.98
C ASP A 324 -2.06 10.13 2.36
N THR A 325 -1.89 11.33 2.91
CA THR A 325 -1.49 11.49 4.31
C THR A 325 -2.60 10.96 5.23
N PRO A 326 -2.30 10.62 6.50
CA PRO A 326 -3.31 10.22 7.48
C PRO A 326 -4.42 11.26 7.70
N PHE A 327 -4.16 12.54 7.36
CA PHE A 327 -5.13 13.63 7.44
C PHE A 327 -5.93 13.84 6.14
N GLY A 328 -5.67 13.03 5.11
CA GLY A 328 -6.31 12.99 3.80
C GLY A 328 -5.87 14.05 2.80
N ALA A 329 -4.75 14.72 3.03
CA ALA A 329 -4.10 15.46 1.96
C ALA A 329 -3.38 14.47 1.03
N SER A 330 -3.61 14.58 -0.28
CA SER A 330 -2.94 13.70 -1.25
C SER A 330 -1.47 14.09 -1.42
N LEU A 331 -0.58 13.10 -1.33
CA LEU A 331 0.83 13.24 -1.72
C LEU A 331 1.05 12.98 -3.21
N GLY A 332 0.03 12.44 -3.90
CA GLY A 332 0.09 12.09 -5.32
C GLY A 332 0.49 10.63 -5.55
N GLN A 333 0.87 10.32 -6.78
CA GLN A 333 1.27 8.96 -7.16
C GLN A 333 2.62 8.60 -6.56
N VAL A 334 2.82 7.34 -6.15
CA VAL A 334 4.08 6.85 -5.54
C VAL A 334 5.31 7.33 -6.32
N TRP A 335 5.33 7.18 -7.65
CA TRP A 335 6.45 7.58 -8.51
C TRP A 335 6.75 9.09 -8.55
N ARG A 336 5.82 9.95 -8.12
CA ARG A 336 6.01 11.42 -8.06
C ARG A 336 6.44 11.92 -6.69
N ILE A 337 6.40 11.06 -5.67
CA ILE A 337 6.76 11.46 -4.31
C ILE A 337 8.29 11.40 -4.19
N HIS A 338 8.95 12.54 -4.41
CA HIS A 338 10.41 12.70 -4.38
C HIS A 338 11.08 12.04 -3.17
N ASP A 339 10.49 12.23 -1.99
CA ASP A 339 11.04 11.73 -0.73
C ASP A 339 11.11 10.20 -0.67
N ILE A 340 10.27 9.47 -1.42
CA ILE A 340 10.29 8.01 -1.47
C ILE A 340 10.87 7.46 -2.79
N MET A 341 11.27 8.35 -3.72
CA MET A 341 11.95 7.99 -4.98
C MET A 341 13.47 8.19 -4.93
N GLY A 342 13.98 8.81 -3.86
CA GLY A 342 15.42 8.92 -3.61
C GLY A 342 15.88 10.33 -3.28
N PHE A 343 15.03 11.35 -3.34
CA PHE A 343 15.37 12.69 -2.87
C PHE A 343 15.01 12.86 -1.38
N LEU A 344 15.53 11.96 -0.53
CA LEU A 344 15.21 11.89 0.89
C LEU A 344 15.55 13.20 1.63
N ASN A 345 14.54 13.88 2.19
CA ASN A 345 14.75 15.05 3.06
C ASN A 345 15.69 14.75 4.23
N SER A 346 15.60 13.55 4.80
CA SER A 346 16.47 13.09 5.89
C SER A 346 17.96 13.03 5.54
N LEU A 347 18.29 13.03 4.24
CA LEU A 347 19.65 13.06 3.69
C LEU A 347 19.91 14.32 2.85
N GLY A 348 19.20 15.41 3.15
CA GLY A 348 19.38 16.70 2.47
C GLY A 348 18.99 16.69 0.99
N ARG A 349 18.13 15.76 0.57
CA ARG A 349 17.67 15.55 -0.80
C ARG A 349 18.79 15.21 -1.80
N ASN A 350 19.91 14.67 -1.32
CA ASN A 350 20.98 14.17 -2.18
C ASN A 350 20.66 12.74 -2.64
N SER A 351 20.21 12.60 -3.88
CA SER A 351 19.84 11.30 -4.46
C SER A 351 20.99 10.30 -4.56
N LYS A 352 22.25 10.77 -4.59
CA LYS A 352 23.42 9.89 -4.62
C LYS A 352 23.57 9.14 -3.30
N HIS A 353 23.42 9.82 -2.16
CA HIS A 353 23.45 9.18 -0.85
C HIS A 353 22.33 8.15 -0.68
N SER A 354 21.15 8.43 -1.23
CA SER A 354 20.03 7.47 -1.24
C SER A 354 20.34 6.25 -2.11
N TRP A 355 20.98 6.46 -3.26
CA TRP A 355 21.41 5.36 -4.13
C TRP A 355 22.48 4.49 -3.47
N ASP A 356 23.45 5.09 -2.79
CA ASP A 356 24.51 4.37 -2.06
C ASP A 356 23.92 3.42 -1.00
N ILE A 357 22.78 3.78 -0.37
CA ILE A 357 22.05 2.87 0.53
C ILE A 357 21.62 1.62 -0.22
N LEU A 358 20.95 1.76 -1.37
CA LEU A 358 20.47 0.61 -2.14
C LEU A 358 21.64 -0.29 -2.59
N LEU A 359 22.80 0.29 -2.93
CA LEU A 359 23.99 -0.47 -3.32
C LEU A 359 24.63 -1.26 -2.17
N SER A 360 24.40 -0.89 -0.92
CA SER A 360 24.93 -1.58 0.27
C SER A 360 23.95 -2.59 0.87
N LEU A 361 22.65 -2.51 0.53
CA LEU A 361 21.61 -3.34 1.15
C LEU A 361 21.89 -4.83 1.04
N PHE A 362 22.44 -5.31 -0.09
CA PHE A 362 22.69 -6.74 -0.28
C PHE A 362 23.65 -7.30 0.78
N GLU A 363 24.72 -6.56 1.09
CA GLU A 363 25.66 -6.90 2.15
C GLU A 363 25.11 -6.61 3.56
N ASP A 364 24.44 -5.48 3.72
CA ASP A 364 23.93 -5.05 5.03
C ASP A 364 22.76 -5.92 5.50
N TRP A 365 21.97 -6.49 4.58
CA TRP A 365 20.80 -7.30 4.84
C TRP A 365 20.95 -8.73 4.27
N PRO A 366 21.67 -9.63 4.98
CA PRO A 366 21.98 -10.99 4.50
C PRO A 366 20.76 -11.84 4.15
N TRP A 367 19.58 -11.51 4.67
CA TRP A 367 18.34 -12.22 4.33
C TRP A 367 17.97 -12.09 2.85
N LEU A 368 18.47 -11.08 2.13
CA LEU A 368 18.30 -10.93 0.67
C LEU A 368 18.92 -12.07 -0.14
N HIS A 369 19.88 -12.83 0.43
CA HIS A 369 20.43 -14.06 -0.17
C HIS A 369 19.37 -15.17 -0.35
N ASN A 370 18.20 -15.05 0.29
CA ASN A 370 17.09 -15.97 0.08
C ASN A 370 16.26 -15.62 -1.17
N ILE A 371 16.54 -14.49 -1.81
CA ILE A 371 15.85 -14.01 -3.02
C ILE A 371 16.81 -13.95 -4.20
N PHE A 372 17.99 -13.34 -4.03
CA PHE A 372 18.99 -13.18 -5.08
C PHE A 372 20.21 -14.04 -4.77
N SER A 373 20.80 -14.65 -5.79
CA SER A 373 21.93 -15.58 -5.66
C SER A 373 23.24 -14.85 -5.35
N ASP A 374 23.43 -13.67 -5.95
CA ASP A 374 24.60 -12.83 -5.77
C ASP A 374 24.27 -11.33 -5.95
N LYS A 375 25.27 -10.48 -5.73
CA LYS A 375 25.13 -9.03 -5.81
C LYS A 375 24.81 -8.55 -7.23
N ASP A 376 25.36 -9.21 -8.25
CA ASP A 376 25.16 -8.80 -9.64
C ASP A 376 23.72 -9.07 -10.08
N GLU A 377 23.13 -10.19 -9.64
CA GLU A 377 21.72 -10.51 -9.83
C GLU A 377 20.80 -9.50 -9.11
N TYR A 378 21.12 -9.15 -7.86
CA TYR A 378 20.41 -8.10 -7.11
C TYR A 378 20.45 -6.74 -7.84
N LEU A 379 21.64 -6.29 -8.22
CA LEU A 379 21.81 -5.00 -8.91
C LEU A 379 21.17 -5.01 -10.30
N THR A 380 21.19 -6.15 -10.98
CA THR A 380 20.50 -6.35 -12.28
C THR A 380 18.99 -6.14 -12.12
N ALA A 381 18.38 -6.78 -11.12
CA ALA A 381 16.96 -6.63 -10.83
C ALA A 381 16.57 -5.20 -10.41
N LEU A 382 17.39 -4.58 -9.55
CA LEU A 382 17.21 -3.20 -9.11
C LEU A 382 17.29 -2.23 -10.29
N THR A 383 18.29 -2.40 -11.16
CA THR A 383 18.48 -1.59 -12.37
C THR A 383 17.29 -1.73 -13.32
N ALA A 384 16.77 -2.94 -13.52
CA ALA A 384 15.62 -3.17 -14.40
C ALA A 384 14.35 -2.50 -13.88
N TYR A 385 14.15 -2.49 -12.56
CA TYR A 385 13.06 -1.74 -11.93
C TYR A 385 13.21 -0.22 -12.11
N TYR A 386 14.41 0.34 -11.89
CA TYR A 386 14.62 1.79 -12.10
C TYR A 386 14.55 2.20 -13.58
N MET A 387 14.93 1.34 -14.52
CA MET A 387 14.61 1.54 -15.94
C MET A 387 13.09 1.60 -16.17
N THR A 388 12.32 0.72 -15.52
CA THR A 388 10.85 0.73 -15.58
C THR A 388 10.27 2.04 -15.04
N LEU A 389 10.77 2.53 -13.91
CA LEU A 389 10.38 3.84 -13.34
C LEU A 389 10.68 4.99 -14.30
N ASN A 390 11.88 5.01 -14.90
CA ASN A 390 12.27 6.05 -15.85
C ASN A 390 11.43 6.02 -17.15
N ILE A 391 11.09 4.83 -17.64
CA ILE A 391 10.14 4.68 -18.76
C ILE A 391 8.76 5.21 -18.35
N ASN A 392 8.28 4.89 -17.14
CA ASN A 392 7.00 5.39 -16.66
C ASN A 392 6.98 6.92 -16.58
N GLU A 393 8.00 7.54 -16.00
CA GLU A 393 8.15 8.99 -15.91
C GLU A 393 8.11 9.63 -17.31
N TYR A 394 8.89 9.11 -18.26
CA TYR A 394 8.86 9.54 -19.65
C TYR A 394 7.45 9.51 -20.25
N CYS A 395 6.74 8.39 -20.07
CA CYS A 395 5.40 8.21 -20.63
C CYS A 395 4.41 9.22 -20.04
N TYR A 396 4.48 9.46 -18.73
CA TYR A 396 3.62 10.44 -18.07
C TYR A 396 3.89 11.87 -18.54
N LEU A 397 5.16 12.26 -18.63
CA LEU A 397 5.53 13.59 -19.15
C LEU A 397 5.10 13.76 -20.62
N LEU A 398 5.23 12.70 -21.43
CA LEU A 398 4.77 12.71 -22.82
C LEU A 398 3.24 12.82 -22.92
N LYS A 399 2.49 12.26 -21.96
CA LYS A 399 1.04 12.41 -21.86
C LYS A 399 0.65 13.83 -21.45
N GLU A 400 1.29 14.38 -20.42
CA GLU A 400 1.03 15.74 -19.93
C GLU A 400 1.37 16.82 -20.97
N GLY A 401 2.43 16.61 -21.74
CA GLY A 401 2.85 17.51 -22.81
C GLY A 401 1.94 17.53 -24.04
N GLY A 402 0.88 16.71 -24.10
CA GLY A 402 -0.10 16.78 -25.20
C GLY A 402 0.56 16.72 -26.59
N GLU A 403 0.17 17.58 -27.53
CA GLU A 403 0.76 17.60 -28.88
C GLU A 403 2.20 18.18 -28.94
N SER A 404 2.60 19.01 -27.98
CA SER A 404 3.96 19.58 -27.90
C SER A 404 4.99 18.59 -27.35
N GLY A 405 4.55 17.44 -26.85
CA GLY A 405 5.40 16.34 -26.39
C GLY A 405 6.34 16.80 -25.27
N LEU A 406 7.66 16.64 -25.47
CA LEU A 406 8.67 17.05 -24.48
C LEU A 406 9.16 18.51 -24.62
N GLU A 407 8.66 19.28 -25.59
CA GLU A 407 9.24 20.60 -25.93
C GLU A 407 8.97 21.66 -24.86
N ASP A 408 7.77 21.67 -24.26
CA ASP A 408 7.45 22.56 -23.15
C ASP A 408 8.14 22.16 -21.83
N VAL A 409 8.30 20.84 -21.61
CA VAL A 409 8.99 20.27 -20.45
C VAL A 409 10.47 20.67 -20.44
N SER A 410 11.13 20.65 -21.61
CA SER A 410 12.55 21.03 -21.76
C SER A 410 12.84 22.52 -21.51
N ARG A 411 11.85 23.42 -21.69
CA ARG A 411 12.02 24.88 -21.50
C ARG A 411 11.78 25.33 -20.06
N GLN A 412 10.99 24.58 -19.28
CA GLN A 412 10.65 24.92 -17.90
C GLN A 412 11.55 24.22 -16.86
N CYS A 413 12.15 23.07 -17.21
CA CYS A 413 12.89 22.24 -16.26
C CYS A 413 14.41 22.35 -16.46
N ARG A 414 15.07 23.22 -15.69
CA ARG A 414 16.52 23.07 -15.41
C ARG A 414 16.81 22.03 -14.31
N MET A 415 15.78 21.56 -13.61
CA MET A 415 15.72 20.46 -12.64
C MET A 415 14.24 20.01 -12.67
N ALA A 416 13.80 18.77 -12.47
CA ALA A 416 14.37 17.63 -11.80
C ALA A 416 13.60 16.41 -12.32
N LEU A 417 14.28 15.35 -12.74
CA LEU A 417 13.63 14.05 -12.87
C LEU A 417 13.02 13.68 -11.50
N ASP A 418 11.79 13.19 -11.47
CA ASP A 418 11.17 12.59 -10.29
C ASP A 418 11.93 11.31 -9.88
N ILE A 419 12.50 10.62 -10.88
CA ILE A 419 13.24 9.37 -10.71
C ILE A 419 14.75 9.64 -10.88
N PRO A 420 15.56 9.51 -9.82
CA PRO A 420 17.02 9.53 -9.94
C PRO A 420 17.51 8.39 -10.84
N ILE A 421 18.41 8.71 -11.77
CA ILE A 421 18.92 7.77 -12.80
C ILE A 421 20.34 7.27 -12.50
N HIS A 422 20.70 7.15 -11.22
CA HIS A 422 22.02 6.66 -10.80
C HIS A 422 22.31 5.21 -11.21
N PHE A 423 21.30 4.44 -11.63
CA PHE A 423 21.50 3.12 -12.21
C PHE A 423 22.37 3.13 -13.49
N LEU A 424 22.43 4.27 -14.20
CA LEU A 424 23.32 4.45 -15.35
C LEU A 424 24.81 4.54 -14.97
N GLU A 425 25.14 4.72 -13.69
CA GLU A 425 26.51 4.70 -13.17
C GLU A 425 27.05 3.26 -12.99
N LEU A 426 26.18 2.26 -12.95
CA LEU A 426 26.54 0.85 -12.70
C LEU A 426 27.25 0.19 -13.88
N ASP A 427 27.90 -0.95 -13.61
CA ASP A 427 28.65 -1.69 -14.61
C ASP A 427 27.77 -2.04 -15.84
N THR A 428 28.40 -1.99 -17.01
CA THR A 428 27.74 -2.25 -18.28
C THR A 428 27.09 -3.64 -18.37
N ASP A 429 27.67 -4.65 -17.73
CA ASP A 429 27.10 -6.00 -17.75
C ASP A 429 25.83 -6.10 -16.90
N ILE A 430 25.76 -5.34 -15.78
CA ILE A 430 24.53 -5.18 -14.98
C ILE A 430 23.44 -4.51 -15.83
N GLU A 431 23.79 -3.43 -16.53
CA GLU A 431 22.84 -2.71 -17.40
C GLU A 431 22.29 -3.60 -18.52
N ARG A 432 23.14 -4.43 -19.14
CA ARG A 432 22.72 -5.41 -20.16
C ARG A 432 21.84 -6.50 -19.56
N GLY A 433 22.18 -7.00 -18.37
CA GLY A 433 21.35 -7.95 -17.63
C GLY A 433 19.97 -7.39 -17.39
N ALA A 434 19.90 -6.15 -16.91
CA ALA A 434 18.67 -5.46 -16.57
C ALA A 434 17.78 -5.24 -17.80
N TYR A 435 18.39 -4.81 -18.90
CA TYR A 435 17.69 -4.65 -20.17
C TYR A 435 17.11 -5.97 -20.67
N ARG A 436 17.89 -7.07 -20.63
CA ARG A 436 17.39 -8.40 -21.00
C ARG A 436 16.21 -8.81 -20.14
N LEU A 437 16.34 -8.71 -18.83
CA LEU A 437 15.28 -9.05 -17.88
C LEU A 437 13.99 -8.26 -18.14
N LEU A 438 14.12 -6.95 -18.43
CA LEU A 438 12.97 -6.10 -18.77
C LEU A 438 12.32 -6.52 -20.09
N THR A 439 13.12 -6.90 -21.09
CA THR A 439 12.65 -7.21 -22.45
C THR A 439 12.30 -8.68 -22.69
N GLU A 440 12.37 -9.54 -21.67
CA GLU A 440 11.88 -10.92 -21.73
C GLU A 440 10.41 -11.00 -22.16
N ASP A 441 9.58 -10.07 -21.67
CA ASP A 441 8.20 -9.87 -22.09
C ASP A 441 8.01 -8.42 -22.57
N LEU A 442 8.33 -8.20 -23.84
CA LEU A 442 8.24 -6.87 -24.45
C LEU A 442 6.82 -6.29 -24.33
N ASP A 443 5.77 -7.11 -24.42
CA ASP A 443 4.38 -6.63 -24.33
C ASP A 443 4.05 -6.04 -22.95
N GLN A 444 4.57 -6.62 -21.86
CA GLN A 444 4.44 -6.02 -20.53
C GLN A 444 5.13 -4.66 -20.45
N VAL A 445 6.30 -4.49 -21.08
CA VAL A 445 6.98 -3.20 -21.19
C VAL A 445 6.13 -2.22 -22.01
N LYS A 446 5.57 -2.66 -23.15
CA LYS A 446 4.71 -1.81 -24.00
C LYS A 446 3.45 -1.34 -23.30
N ASN A 447 2.92 -2.14 -22.37
CA ASN A 447 1.76 -1.76 -21.59
C ASN A 447 2.01 -0.54 -20.71
N LEU A 448 3.27 -0.19 -20.39
CA LEU A 448 3.59 1.04 -19.63
C LEU A 448 3.08 2.30 -20.35
N TRP A 449 3.32 2.44 -21.65
CA TRP A 449 2.85 3.59 -22.42
C TRP A 449 1.48 3.38 -23.05
N ARG A 450 1.15 2.15 -23.48
CA ARG A 450 -0.16 1.87 -24.10
C ARG A 450 -1.32 2.07 -23.12
N SER A 451 -1.13 1.74 -21.84
CA SER A 451 -2.13 2.04 -20.79
C SER A 451 -2.34 3.53 -20.52
N LEU A 452 -1.49 4.39 -21.10
CA LEU A 452 -1.57 5.85 -21.03
C LEU A 452 -2.07 6.46 -22.35
N ASP A 453 -2.60 5.63 -23.26
CA ASP A 453 -3.06 6.01 -24.62
C ASP A 453 -1.95 6.56 -25.52
N ILE A 454 -0.71 6.14 -25.30
CA ILE A 454 0.44 6.49 -26.13
C ILE A 454 0.68 5.37 -27.15
N SER A 455 0.84 5.71 -28.42
CA SER A 455 1.18 4.74 -29.47
C SER A 455 2.68 4.43 -29.48
N ASP A 456 3.05 3.23 -29.94
CA ASP A 456 4.47 2.85 -30.10
C ASP A 456 5.24 3.87 -30.97
N ALA A 457 4.62 4.39 -32.04
CA ALA A 457 5.23 5.40 -32.90
C ALA A 457 5.50 6.73 -32.15
N ARG A 458 4.56 7.16 -31.30
CA ARG A 458 4.70 8.39 -30.51
C ARG A 458 5.75 8.24 -29.40
N PHE A 459 5.81 7.07 -28.76
CA PHE A 459 6.87 6.72 -27.82
C PHE A 459 8.24 6.83 -28.49
N VAL A 460 8.43 6.19 -29.65
CA VAL A 460 9.73 6.21 -30.34
C VAL A 460 10.11 7.61 -30.82
N GLN A 461 9.14 8.42 -31.26
CA GLN A 461 9.37 9.78 -31.76
C GLN A 461 10.10 10.69 -30.76
N TYR A 462 9.83 10.55 -29.45
CA TYR A 462 10.39 11.43 -28.41
C TYR A 462 11.45 10.73 -27.53
N TRP A 463 11.73 9.44 -27.74
CA TRP A 463 12.66 8.67 -26.92
C TRP A 463 14.08 9.24 -26.92
N ASP A 464 14.64 9.54 -28.10
CA ASP A 464 16.00 10.09 -28.19
C ASP A 464 16.13 11.45 -27.48
N LYS A 465 15.05 12.26 -27.50
CA LYS A 465 14.99 13.53 -26.74
C LYS A 465 14.98 13.27 -25.23
N TRP A 466 14.24 12.26 -24.77
CA TRP A 466 14.23 11.85 -23.35
C TRP A 466 15.60 11.36 -22.89
N VAL A 467 16.25 10.50 -23.66
CA VAL A 467 17.59 10.00 -23.36
C VAL A 467 18.60 11.15 -23.24
N ALA A 468 18.52 12.15 -24.13
CA ALA A 468 19.37 13.33 -24.04
C ALA A 468 19.12 14.15 -22.76
N LEU A 469 17.86 14.26 -22.32
CA LEU A 469 17.50 14.91 -21.06
C LEU A 469 18.11 14.16 -19.86
N CYS A 470 17.96 12.83 -19.81
CA CYS A 470 18.57 12.00 -18.77
C CYS A 470 20.10 12.18 -18.72
N LYS A 471 20.79 12.18 -19.86
CA LYS A 471 22.24 12.44 -19.90
C LYS A 471 22.61 13.81 -19.34
N SER A 472 21.82 14.85 -19.63
CA SER A 472 22.07 16.20 -19.11
C SER A 472 21.92 16.29 -17.59
N TRP A 473 21.03 15.48 -17.00
CA TRP A 473 20.81 15.44 -15.55
C TRP A 473 22.02 14.90 -14.79
N LEU A 474 22.79 13.98 -15.39
CA LEU A 474 24.01 13.41 -14.78
C LEU A 474 25.20 14.39 -14.77
N GLY A 475 25.13 15.51 -15.49
CA GLY A 475 26.18 16.55 -15.53
C GLY A 475 27.29 16.33 -16.58
N GLU A 476 28.18 17.33 -16.74
CA GLU A 476 29.21 17.36 -17.79
C GLU A 476 30.31 16.28 -17.66
N ASP A 477 30.56 15.77 -16.45
CA ASP A 477 31.56 14.71 -16.19
C ASP A 477 31.20 13.35 -16.83
N PHE A 478 29.96 13.17 -17.29
CA PHE A 478 29.49 11.96 -17.98
C PHE A 478 29.87 11.92 -19.48
N THR A 479 30.52 12.96 -20.01
CA THR A 479 30.93 13.06 -21.42
C THR A 479 32.11 12.16 -21.80
N VAL A 480 32.71 11.46 -20.84
CA VAL A 480 33.95 10.70 -21.02
C VAL A 480 33.66 9.20 -20.84
N TRP A 481 33.10 8.60 -21.90
CA TRP A 481 33.09 7.16 -22.21
C TRP A 481 32.19 6.22 -21.38
N ARG A 482 30.91 6.05 -21.80
CA ARG A 482 30.29 4.71 -21.88
C ARG A 482 29.46 4.57 -23.17
N LEU A 483 29.67 3.45 -23.86
CA LEU A 483 29.04 3.09 -25.13
C LEU A 483 27.52 2.91 -24.97
N PRO A 484 26.70 3.10 -26.03
CA PRO A 484 25.24 3.07 -25.96
C PRO A 484 24.73 1.65 -25.72
N ILE A 485 24.15 1.37 -24.55
CA ILE A 485 23.74 0.01 -24.19
C ILE A 485 22.35 0.03 -23.52
N GLY A 486 21.54 -0.98 -23.84
CA GLY A 486 20.24 -1.28 -23.22
C GLY A 486 19.18 -0.18 -23.30
N HIS A 487 19.13 0.69 -22.29
CA HIS A 487 18.06 1.67 -22.11
C HIS A 487 17.89 2.60 -23.32
N GLU A 488 18.98 3.10 -23.88
CA GLU A 488 18.94 3.95 -25.08
C GLU A 488 18.44 3.21 -26.32
N LYS A 489 18.66 1.88 -26.37
CA LYS A 489 18.26 1.04 -27.50
C LYS A 489 16.79 0.67 -27.48
N LEU A 490 16.11 0.83 -26.34
CA LEU A 490 14.70 0.50 -26.17
C LEU A 490 13.83 1.11 -27.29
N GLY A 491 14.02 2.40 -27.62
CA GLY A 491 13.29 3.06 -28.71
C GLY A 491 13.53 2.45 -30.10
N LYS A 492 14.68 1.82 -30.34
CA LYS A 492 15.00 1.17 -31.63
C LYS A 492 14.50 -0.28 -31.69
N GLU A 493 14.52 -0.99 -30.57
CA GLU A 493 14.15 -2.41 -30.47
C GLU A 493 12.64 -2.65 -30.26
N ILE A 494 11.88 -1.63 -29.83
CA ILE A 494 10.40 -1.69 -29.72
C ILE A 494 9.69 -1.74 -31.09
N LEU A 495 10.35 -1.27 -32.16
CA LEU A 495 9.80 -1.30 -33.51
C LEU A 495 9.77 -2.76 -34.01
N PRO A 496 8.63 -3.30 -34.45
CA PRO A 496 8.67 -4.52 -35.25
C PRO A 496 9.53 -4.26 -36.48
N GLU A 497 10.35 -5.24 -36.89
CA GLU A 497 10.99 -5.20 -38.20
C GLU A 497 9.93 -4.90 -39.26
N LYS A 498 10.21 -3.90 -40.10
CA LYS A 498 9.29 -3.37 -41.11
C LYS A 498 8.86 -4.42 -42.13
#